data_AF-A0A8S4S6A0-F1
#
_entry.id   AF-A0A8S4S6A0-F1
#
_cell.length_a   1.000
_cell.length_b   1.000
_cell.length_c   1.000
_cell.angle_alpha   90.00
_cell.angle_beta   90.00
_cell.angle_gamma   90.00
#
_symmetry.space_group_name_H-M   'P 1'
#
loop_
_entity.id
_entity.type
_entity.pdbx_description
1 polymer ?
#
loop_
_entity_poly.entity_id
_entity_poly.type
_entity_poly.pdbx_seq_one_letter_code
_entity_poly.pdbx_strand_id
1 'polypeptide(L)'
;MANNITNAYDGKCRFCLSNGKHRDIMKEYNSNGVREVYHELFQECFNLYICINSPRNSLICTGCVQSLHDACSFRTMVVASEKQLTNTLDEKETLFVNMGEARDMDVHVKEEFDENDLAENNFEVKDEPNDMCTDDKSTDEYG
;
A
#
# COMPACT_ATOMS: atom_id res chain seq x y z
N MET A 1 -22.73 25.50 13.69
CA MET A 1 -22.38 24.06 13.82
C MET A 1 -20.87 23.97 13.84
N ALA A 2 -20.28 23.79 15.02
CA ALA A 2 -18.83 23.75 15.19
C ALA A 2 -18.32 22.35 14.83
N ASN A 3 -17.70 22.22 13.66
CA ASN A 3 -17.05 20.97 13.27
C ASN A 3 -15.76 20.84 14.09
N ASN A 4 -15.78 19.96 15.08
CA ASN A 4 -14.66 19.64 15.96
C ASN A 4 -13.49 19.06 15.16
N ILE A 5 -12.55 19.92 14.74
CA ILE A 5 -11.20 19.51 14.32
C ILE A 5 -10.38 19.30 15.61
N THR A 6 -10.69 18.26 16.38
CA THR A 6 -9.93 17.91 17.59
C THR A 6 -8.89 16.80 17.34
N ASN A 7 -8.80 16.29 16.10
CA ASN A 7 -8.01 15.09 15.76
C ASN A 7 -7.16 15.27 14.49
N ALA A 8 -6.54 16.44 14.31
CA ALA A 8 -5.63 16.69 13.20
C ALA A 8 -4.20 16.89 13.70
N TYR A 9 -3.23 16.33 12.99
CA TYR A 9 -1.81 16.39 13.31
C TYR A 9 -1.04 17.06 12.17
N ASP A 10 -0.01 17.84 12.50
CA ASP A 10 0.88 18.43 11.50
C ASP A 10 1.80 17.35 10.92
N GLY A 11 1.87 17.26 9.59
CA GLY A 11 2.76 16.33 8.90
C GLY A 11 2.48 16.19 7.41
N LYS A 12 2.93 15.09 6.82
CA LYS A 12 2.74 14.78 5.39
C LYS A 12 1.64 13.78 5.19
N CYS A 13 0.79 13.99 4.19
CA CYS A 13 -0.19 12.99 3.79
C CYS A 13 0.53 11.75 3.23
N ARG A 14 0.12 10.57 3.68
CA ARG A 14 0.68 9.29 3.25
C ARG A 14 0.47 9.01 1.76
N PHE A 15 -0.63 9.52 1.18
CA PHE A 15 -1.03 9.20 -0.18
C PHE A 15 -0.46 10.18 -1.22
N CYS A 16 -0.43 11.48 -0.90
CA CYS A 16 0.03 12.51 -1.86
C CYS A 16 1.24 13.33 -1.38
N LEU A 17 1.78 13.04 -0.19
CA LEU A 17 2.95 13.70 0.41
C LEU A 17 2.79 15.21 0.68
N SER A 18 1.58 15.77 0.55
CA SER A 18 1.30 17.17 0.87
C SER A 18 1.51 17.45 2.35
N ASN A 19 2.15 18.59 2.68
CA ASN A 19 2.30 19.03 4.07
C ASN A 19 1.02 19.73 4.55
N GLY A 20 0.67 19.54 5.82
CA GLY A 20 -0.45 20.26 6.44
C GLY A 20 -0.97 19.58 7.70
N LYS A 21 -2.15 20.01 8.13
CA LYS A 21 -2.92 19.39 9.21
C LYS A 21 -3.80 18.29 8.66
N HIS A 22 -3.47 17.06 9.01
CA HIS A 22 -4.05 15.86 8.43
C HIS A 22 -4.68 14.97 9.50
N ARG A 23 -5.62 14.13 9.08
CA ARG A 23 -6.30 13.15 9.94
C ARG A 23 -5.44 11.89 10.06
N ASP A 24 -5.63 11.11 11.11
CA ASP A 24 -5.00 9.80 11.22
C ASP A 24 -5.84 8.77 10.44
N ILE A 25 -5.22 7.98 9.58
CA ILE A 25 -5.87 6.98 8.73
C ILE A 25 -6.42 5.78 9.51
N MET A 26 -5.83 5.47 10.68
CA MET A 26 -6.21 4.36 11.55
C MET A 26 -7.30 4.73 12.57
N LYS A 27 -7.64 6.01 12.69
CA LYS A 27 -8.66 6.48 13.62
C LYS A 27 -10.06 6.28 13.05
N GLU A 28 -11.01 6.04 13.94
CA GLU A 28 -12.45 6.03 13.61
C GLU A 28 -12.98 7.46 13.44
N TYR A 29 -13.73 7.66 12.36
CA TYR A 29 -14.48 8.87 12.05
C TYR A 29 -15.95 8.54 11.87
N ASN A 30 -16.78 9.58 11.96
CA ASN A 30 -18.20 9.49 11.63
C ASN A 30 -18.50 10.43 10.45
N SER A 31 -18.91 9.83 9.33
CA SER A 31 -19.35 10.55 8.14
C SER A 31 -20.82 10.28 7.91
N ASN A 32 -21.66 11.32 8.06
CA ASN A 32 -23.11 11.24 7.90
C ASN A 32 -23.78 10.13 8.73
N GLY A 33 -23.30 9.87 9.95
CA GLY A 33 -23.82 8.82 10.83
C GLY A 33 -23.17 7.45 10.63
N VAL A 34 -22.35 7.27 9.58
CA VAL A 34 -21.64 6.03 9.28
C VAL A 34 -20.25 6.07 9.90
N ARG A 35 -19.89 5.03 10.65
CA ARG A 35 -18.53 4.85 11.16
C ARG A 35 -17.61 4.46 10.00
N GLU A 36 -16.50 5.17 9.86
CA GLU A 36 -15.48 4.89 8.84
C GLU A 36 -14.08 4.93 9.45
N VAL A 37 -13.22 4.00 9.01
CA VAL A 37 -11.78 4.02 9.25
C VAL A 37 -11.13 4.07 7.87
N TYR A 38 -10.37 5.14 7.59
CA TYR A 38 -9.84 5.37 6.25
C TYR A 38 -8.89 4.25 5.78
N HIS A 39 -8.19 3.58 6.72
CA HIS A 39 -7.35 2.44 6.41
C HIS A 39 -8.17 1.23 5.93
N GLU A 40 -9.28 0.93 6.61
CA GLU A 40 -10.19 -0.17 6.20
C GLU A 40 -10.80 0.11 4.83
N LEU A 41 -11.28 1.35 4.59
CA LEU A 41 -11.79 1.77 3.29
C LEU A 41 -10.75 1.63 2.19
N PHE A 42 -9.50 2.03 2.46
CA PHE A 42 -8.39 1.88 1.51
C PHE A 42 -8.13 0.41 1.18
N GLN A 43 -8.04 -0.46 2.19
CA GLN A 43 -7.80 -1.89 1.99
C GLN A 43 -8.92 -2.53 1.19
N GLU A 44 -10.18 -2.22 1.51
CA GLU A 44 -11.32 -2.75 0.79
C GLU A 44 -11.35 -2.28 -0.66
N CYS A 45 -11.02 -0.99 -0.91
CA CYS A 45 -11.07 -0.41 -2.24
C CYS A 45 -9.95 -0.90 -3.16
N PHE A 46 -8.71 -0.94 -2.66
CA PHE A 46 -7.53 -1.21 -3.49
C PHE A 46 -6.97 -2.61 -3.32
N ASN A 47 -7.42 -3.37 -2.32
CA ASN A 47 -6.84 -4.67 -1.95
C ASN A 47 -5.32 -4.60 -1.73
N LEU A 48 -4.86 -3.51 -1.11
CA LEU A 48 -3.45 -3.24 -0.80
C LEU A 48 -3.27 -3.04 0.70
N TYR A 49 -2.10 -3.41 1.22
CA TYR A 49 -1.70 -3.13 2.61
C TYR A 49 -0.70 -1.97 2.63
N ILE A 50 -0.93 -0.99 3.51
CA ILE A 50 0.03 0.10 3.75
C ILE A 50 0.78 -0.20 5.04
N CYS A 51 2.10 -0.25 4.94
CA CYS A 51 2.98 -0.35 6.09
C CYS A 51 2.98 0.99 6.85
N ILE A 52 2.50 0.97 8.11
CA ILE A 52 2.43 2.12 9.02
C ILE A 52 3.35 1.84 10.22
N ASN A 53 4.58 2.36 10.14
CA ASN A 53 5.62 2.12 11.15
C ASN A 53 5.76 3.25 12.18
N SER A 54 4.99 4.33 12.05
CA SER A 54 5.10 5.50 12.94
C SER A 54 3.84 6.36 12.88
N PRO A 55 3.41 7.03 13.96
CA PRO A 55 2.30 7.98 13.92
C PRO A 55 2.46 9.12 12.89
N ARG A 56 3.70 9.38 12.44
CA ARG A 56 3.97 10.41 11.42
C ARG A 56 3.67 9.95 9.99
N ASN A 57 3.56 8.64 9.75
CA ASN A 57 3.22 8.07 8.45
C ASN A 57 1.78 7.54 8.35
N SER A 58 0.96 7.74 9.39
CA SER A 58 -0.46 7.42 9.42
C SER A 58 -1.36 8.58 8.96
N LEU A 59 -0.84 9.67 8.41
CA LEU A 59 -1.65 10.87 8.15
C LEU A 59 -2.31 10.88 6.75
N ILE A 60 -3.55 11.37 6.65
CA ILE A 60 -4.29 11.53 5.39
C ILE A 60 -4.91 12.94 5.28
N CYS A 61 -4.72 13.58 4.12
CA CYS A 61 -5.29 14.89 3.83
C CYS A 61 -6.74 14.78 3.34
N THR A 62 -7.51 15.86 3.46
CA THR A 62 -8.91 15.92 3.02
C THR A 62 -9.08 15.58 1.54
N GLY A 63 -8.17 16.01 0.66
CA GLY A 63 -8.24 15.70 -0.76
C GLY A 63 -8.14 14.19 -1.03
N CYS A 64 -7.21 13.51 -0.35
CA CYS A 64 -7.06 12.07 -0.47
C CYS A 64 -8.23 11.29 0.17
N VAL A 65 -8.82 11.80 1.26
CA VAL A 65 -10.06 11.22 1.82
C VAL A 65 -11.19 11.29 0.78
N GLN A 66 -11.37 12.43 0.11
CA GLN A 66 -12.39 12.57 -0.93
C GLN A 66 -12.13 11.61 -2.10
N SER A 67 -10.90 11.57 -2.63
CA SER A 67 -10.55 10.64 -3.70
C SER A 67 -10.72 9.17 -3.31
N LEU A 68 -10.47 8.82 -2.04
CA LEU A 68 -10.74 7.48 -1.53
C LEU A 68 -12.23 7.15 -1.56
N HIS A 69 -13.10 8.06 -1.11
CA HIS A 69 -14.55 7.86 -1.20
C HIS A 69 -15.05 7.74 -2.64
N ASP A 70 -14.52 8.57 -3.54
CA ASP A 70 -14.87 8.54 -4.96
C ASP A 70 -14.45 7.20 -5.58
N ALA A 71 -13.25 6.71 -5.26
CA ALA A 71 -12.75 5.42 -5.71
C ALA A 71 -13.59 4.25 -5.16
N CYS A 72 -13.94 4.26 -3.87
CA CYS A 72 -14.82 3.24 -3.28
C CYS A 72 -16.18 3.21 -4.00
N SER A 73 -16.78 4.37 -4.21
CA SER A 73 -18.08 4.50 -4.89
C SER A 73 -18.01 4.00 -6.33
N PHE A 74 -16.93 4.34 -7.04
CA PHE A 74 -16.69 3.85 -8.39
C PHE A 74 -16.53 2.32 -8.41
N ARG A 75 -15.74 1.75 -7.49
CA ARG A 75 -15.60 0.29 -7.35
C ARG A 75 -16.94 -0.39 -7.10
N THR A 76 -17.76 0.13 -6.17
CA THR A 76 -19.09 -0.41 -5.89
C THR A 76 -19.98 -0.39 -7.13
N MET A 77 -19.94 0.71 -7.91
CA MET A 77 -20.66 0.83 -9.18
C MET A 77 -20.22 -0.25 -10.17
N VAL A 78 -18.91 -0.40 -10.42
CA VAL A 78 -18.39 -1.40 -11.37
C VAL A 78 -18.76 -2.82 -10.94
N VAL A 79 -18.59 -3.16 -9.65
CA VAL A 79 -18.94 -4.49 -9.12
C VAL A 79 -20.44 -4.77 -9.25
N ALA A 80 -21.29 -3.78 -8.98
CA ALA A 80 -22.74 -3.93 -9.13
C ALA A 80 -23.14 -4.13 -10.60
N SER A 81 -22.55 -3.36 -11.51
CA SER A 81 -22.78 -3.50 -12.94
C SER A 81 -22.32 -4.86 -13.47
N GLU A 82 -21.13 -5.32 -13.07
CA GLU A 82 -20.62 -6.64 -13.45
C GLU A 82 -21.54 -7.76 -12.95
N LYS A 83 -22.00 -7.68 -11.70
CA LYS A 83 -22.97 -8.64 -11.14
C LYS A 83 -24.28 -8.64 -11.93
N GLN A 84 -24.78 -7.49 -12.36
CA GLN A 84 -26.02 -7.41 -13.15
C GLN A 84 -25.83 -8.00 -14.56
N LEU A 85 -24.70 -7.71 -15.21
CA LEU A 85 -24.38 -8.25 -16.53
C LEU A 85 -24.22 -9.77 -16.48
N THR A 86 -23.43 -10.28 -15.53
CA THR A 86 -23.22 -11.73 -15.34
C THR A 86 -24.49 -12.48 -14.95
N ASN A 87 -25.35 -11.90 -14.10
CA ASN A 87 -26.66 -12.50 -13.78
C ASN A 87 -27.63 -12.53 -14.97
N THR A 88 -27.40 -11.72 -16.01
CA THR A 88 -28.22 -11.71 -17.23
C THR A 88 -27.70 -12.74 -18.25
N LEU A 89 -26.49 -13.28 -18.06
CA LEU A 89 -25.83 -14.25 -18.94
C LEU A 89 -26.17 -15.71 -18.59
N ASP A 90 -27.45 -16.03 -18.40
CA ASP A 90 -27.87 -17.42 -18.32
C ASP A 90 -27.72 -18.13 -19.70
N GLU A 91 -26.75 -19.05 -19.70
CA GLU A 91 -26.57 -20.29 -20.48
C GLU A 91 -25.74 -20.36 -21.78
N LYS A 92 -25.41 -19.30 -22.55
CA LYS A 92 -24.69 -19.54 -23.84
C LYS A 92 -23.46 -18.74 -24.24
N GLU A 93 -23.13 -17.60 -23.62
CA GLU A 93 -21.96 -16.82 -24.07
C GLU A 93 -21.29 -16.07 -22.91
N THR A 94 -20.54 -16.78 -22.05
CA THR A 94 -19.64 -16.14 -21.09
C THR A 94 -18.22 -16.16 -21.63
N LEU A 95 -17.72 -15.02 -22.11
CA LEU A 95 -16.31 -14.85 -22.50
C LEU A 95 -15.53 -14.32 -21.30
N PHE A 96 -14.77 -15.20 -20.65
CA PHE A 96 -13.77 -14.78 -19.66
C PHE A 96 -12.59 -14.14 -20.41
N VAL A 97 -12.53 -12.82 -20.42
CA VAL A 97 -11.33 -12.10 -20.91
C VAL A 97 -10.30 -12.11 -19.80
N ASN A 98 -9.36 -13.06 -19.87
CA ASN A 98 -8.17 -13.06 -19.04
C ASN A 98 -7.33 -11.81 -19.37
N MET A 99 -7.36 -10.79 -18.50
CA MET A 99 -6.43 -9.66 -18.57
C MET A 99 -5.06 -10.09 -18.02
N GLY A 100 -4.39 -10.95 -18.78
CA GLY A 100 -2.96 -11.20 -18.69
C GLY A 100 -2.50 -12.08 -17.51
N GLU A 101 -2.18 -13.34 -17.81
CA GLU A 101 -0.96 -13.91 -17.24
C GLU A 101 0.21 -13.00 -17.66
N ALA A 102 1.12 -12.73 -16.73
CA ALA A 102 2.40 -12.13 -17.06
C ALA A 102 3.00 -12.96 -18.20
N ARG A 103 3.13 -12.34 -19.38
CA ARG A 103 3.90 -12.94 -20.44
C ARG A 103 5.33 -12.94 -19.90
N ASP A 104 5.86 -14.12 -19.58
CA ASP A 104 7.30 -14.29 -19.60
C ASP A 104 7.74 -13.91 -21.02
N MET A 105 8.10 -12.63 -21.20
CA MET A 105 8.91 -12.26 -22.33
C MET A 105 10.23 -12.96 -22.09
N ASP A 106 10.48 -14.02 -22.84
CA ASP A 106 11.78 -14.67 -22.91
C ASP A 106 12.75 -13.64 -23.53
N VAL A 107 13.29 -12.78 -22.67
CA VAL A 107 14.31 -11.81 -23.03
C VAL A 107 15.57 -12.62 -23.26
N HIS A 108 15.79 -12.99 -24.52
CA HIS A 108 17.10 -13.48 -24.97
C HIS A 108 18.11 -12.34 -24.84
N VAL A 109 18.71 -12.22 -23.66
CA VAL A 109 19.92 -11.42 -23.45
C VAL A 109 21.02 -12.09 -24.25
N LYS A 110 21.36 -11.53 -25.41
CA LYS A 110 22.65 -11.81 -26.04
C LYS A 110 23.71 -11.11 -25.19
N GLU A 111 24.39 -11.88 -24.36
CA GLU A 111 25.62 -11.43 -23.73
C GLU A 111 26.65 -11.21 -24.84
N GLU A 112 27.01 -9.95 -25.08
CA GLU A 112 28.25 -9.63 -25.78
C GLU A 112 29.38 -9.81 -24.77
N PHE A 113 30.10 -10.93 -24.86
CA PHE A 113 31.37 -11.09 -24.18
C PHE A 113 32.42 -10.22 -24.89
N ASP A 114 32.84 -9.14 -24.25
CA ASP A 114 34.10 -8.47 -24.57
C ASP A 114 35.23 -9.23 -23.84
N GLU A 115 36.20 -9.71 -24.61
CA GLU A 115 37.20 -10.71 -24.21
C GLU A 115 38.32 -10.15 -23.31
N ASN A 116 38.11 -9.01 -22.64
CA ASN A 116 39.20 -8.22 -22.03
C ASN A 116 39.24 -8.11 -20.50
N ASP A 117 38.32 -8.68 -19.72
CA ASP A 117 38.32 -8.51 -18.25
C ASP A 117 38.71 -9.76 -17.43
N LEU A 118 39.63 -10.59 -17.97
CA LEU A 118 40.37 -11.55 -17.14
C LEU A 118 41.58 -10.87 -16.50
N ALA A 119 41.38 -10.24 -15.34
CA ALA A 119 42.45 -9.98 -14.40
C ALA A 119 41.97 -10.13 -12.95
N GLU A 120 42.16 -11.36 -12.44
CA GLU A 120 42.61 -11.69 -11.10
C GLU A 120 42.12 -10.81 -9.94
N ASN A 121 41.24 -11.36 -9.10
CA ASN A 121 41.35 -11.17 -7.66
C ASN A 121 40.82 -12.39 -6.90
N ASN A 122 41.78 -13.13 -6.35
CA ASN A 122 41.61 -14.30 -5.50
C ASN A 122 41.23 -13.80 -4.09
N PHE A 123 39.97 -13.96 -3.65
CA PHE A 123 39.58 -13.66 -2.27
C PHE A 123 39.01 -14.91 -1.60
N GLU A 124 39.81 -15.50 -0.72
CA GLU A 124 39.48 -16.66 0.10
C GLU A 124 38.33 -16.34 1.05
N VAL A 125 37.23 -17.10 0.95
CA VAL A 125 36.13 -17.08 1.92
C VAL A 125 36.52 -17.96 3.11
N LYS A 126 36.62 -17.35 4.30
CA LYS A 126 36.62 -18.09 5.56
C LYS A 126 35.23 -18.00 6.16
N ASP A 127 34.55 -19.14 6.22
CA ASP A 127 33.30 -19.33 6.94
C ASP A 127 33.55 -19.37 8.46
N GLU A 128 32.81 -18.57 9.24
CA GLU A 128 32.31 -18.97 10.57
C GLU A 128 30.95 -18.30 10.88
N PRO A 129 30.06 -18.95 11.66
CA PRO A 129 28.69 -18.51 11.89
C PRO A 129 28.48 -17.80 13.25
N ASN A 130 27.30 -17.15 13.38
CA ASN A 130 26.59 -16.59 14.55
C ASN A 130 26.75 -15.08 14.83
N ASP A 131 25.62 -14.36 14.85
CA ASP A 131 24.97 -13.85 16.08
C ASP A 131 23.65 -13.15 15.72
N MET A 132 22.47 -13.73 16.04
CA MET A 132 21.71 -13.51 17.27
C MET A 132 21.46 -12.01 17.57
N CYS A 133 20.36 -11.46 17.07
CA CYS A 133 19.91 -10.11 17.41
C CYS A 133 19.31 -10.12 18.82
N THR A 134 20.03 -9.62 19.83
CA THR A 134 19.47 -9.39 21.16
C THR A 134 18.95 -7.96 21.30
N ASP A 135 17.71 -7.87 21.78
CA ASP A 135 17.04 -6.65 22.24
C ASP A 135 17.86 -5.94 23.31
N ASP A 136 18.09 -4.62 23.14
CA ASP A 136 18.64 -3.77 24.18
C ASP A 136 17.55 -2.87 24.77
N LYS A 137 17.22 -3.13 26.04
CA LYS A 137 16.42 -2.27 26.91
C LYS A 137 17.39 -1.49 27.79
N SER A 138 17.56 -0.19 27.52
CA SER A 138 18.23 0.73 28.44
C SER A 138 17.22 1.34 29.40
N THR A 139 17.30 0.92 30.66
CA THR A 139 16.83 1.65 31.84
C THR A 139 18.02 2.42 32.41
N ASP A 140 17.95 3.75 32.43
CA ASP A 140 18.89 4.58 33.19
C ASP A 140 18.17 5.20 34.39
N GLU A 141 18.49 4.66 35.57
CA GLU A 141 18.30 5.30 36.87
C GLU A 141 19.58 6.04 37.30
N TYR A 142 19.35 7.08 38.11
CA TYR A 142 20.21 7.73 39.12
C TYR A 142 20.89 9.08 38.79
N GLY A 143 20.51 10.05 39.63
CA GLY A 143 21.10 11.36 39.85
C GLY A 143 20.28 12.13 40.87
#